data_AF-A0A2M9YMU5-F1
#
_entry.id   AF-A0A2M9YMU5-F1
#
_cell.length_a   1.000
_cell.length_b   1.000
_cell.length_c   1.000
_cell.angle_alpha   90.00
_cell.angle_beta   90.00
_cell.angle_gamma   90.00
#
_symmetry.space_group_name_H-M   'P 1'
#
loop_
_entity.id
_entity.type
_entity.pdbx_description
1 polymer ?
#
loop_
_entity_poly.entity_id
_entity_poly.type
_entity_poly.pdbx_seq_one_letter_code
_entity_poly.pdbx_strand_id
1 'polypeptide(L)'
;MKIRQWISIVFLFACFLLVSFYFLKNVEYKPKDPLELANRFLNLLITKNLEEAYSFTNENAIVGTSFEGFQKKVDKEIGKGDLSRCDLSISDYYPKQSYGNRLRRLWNRSPTEVDQFNIEYDPCGIPFRISLRLNRNGEWKVVNFQSHAE
;
A
#
# COMPACT_ATOMS: atom_id res chain seq x y z
N MET A 1 -12.48 36.72 -33.59
CA MET A 1 -11.76 35.42 -33.77
C MET A 1 -12.38 34.67 -34.93
N LYS A 2 -11.59 34.22 -35.90
CA LYS A 2 -12.10 33.50 -37.09
C LYS A 2 -12.45 32.05 -36.71
N ILE A 3 -13.51 31.48 -37.29
CA ILE A 3 -13.95 30.08 -37.05
C ILE A 3 -12.80 29.06 -37.13
N ARG A 4 -11.84 29.27 -38.04
CA ARG A 4 -10.63 28.45 -38.16
C ARG A 4 -9.79 28.41 -36.87
N GLN A 5 -9.69 29.52 -36.14
CA GLN A 5 -8.97 29.60 -34.86
C GLN A 5 -9.67 28.78 -33.77
N TRP A 6 -11.01 28.82 -33.72
CA TRP A 6 -11.80 28.00 -32.79
C TRP A 6 -11.62 26.50 -33.06
N ILE A 7 -11.67 26.09 -34.33
CA ILE A 7 -11.46 24.69 -34.73
C ILE A 7 -10.06 24.22 -34.31
N SER A 8 -9.03 25.03 -34.53
CA SER A 8 -7.67 24.70 -34.11
C SER A 8 -7.52 24.57 -32.59
N ILE A 9 -8.14 25.46 -31.82
CA ILE A 9 -8.12 25.40 -30.35
C ILE A 9 -8.81 24.13 -29.84
N VAL A 10 -9.99 23.81 -30.37
CA VAL A 10 -10.75 22.60 -29.99
C VAL A 10 -9.96 21.34 -30.34
N PHE A 11 -9.34 21.30 -31.52
CA PHE A 11 -8.52 20.16 -31.94
C PHE A 11 -7.29 19.98 -31.02
N LEU A 12 -6.56 21.04 -30.73
CA LEU A 12 -5.41 21.00 -29.81
C LEU A 12 -5.83 20.54 -28.40
N PHE A 13 -6.95 21.04 -27.91
CA PHE A 13 -7.49 20.64 -26.62
C PHE A 13 -7.89 19.15 -26.60
N ALA A 14 -8.53 18.65 -27.65
CA ALA A 14 -8.87 17.24 -27.79
C ALA A 14 -7.62 16.35 -27.85
N CYS A 15 -6.59 16.74 -28.59
CA CYS A 15 -5.30 16.03 -28.60
C CYS A 15 -4.65 16.01 -27.21
N PHE A 16 -4.66 17.14 -26.49
CA PHE A 16 -4.11 17.22 -25.13
C PHE A 16 -4.86 16.31 -24.15
N LEU A 17 -6.19 16.26 -24.23
CA LEU A 17 -7.00 15.36 -23.41
C LEU A 17 -6.72 13.89 -23.71
N LEU A 18 -6.60 13.52 -24.98
CA LEU A 18 -6.29 12.15 -25.39
C LEU A 18 -4.90 11.71 -24.91
N VAL A 19 -3.89 12.57 -25.06
CA VAL A 19 -2.53 12.31 -24.56
C VAL A 19 -2.52 12.20 -23.04
N SER A 20 -3.21 13.11 -22.33
CA SER A 20 -3.31 13.09 -20.87
C SER A 20 -4.01 11.82 -20.37
N PHE A 21 -5.10 11.40 -21.03
CA PHE A 21 -5.81 10.16 -20.70
C PHE A 21 -4.92 8.93 -20.93
N TYR A 22 -4.22 8.87 -22.06
CA TYR A 22 -3.28 7.80 -22.38
C TYR A 22 -2.14 7.73 -21.35
N PHE A 23 -1.61 8.88 -20.94
CA PHE A 23 -0.57 8.98 -19.92
C PHE A 23 -1.08 8.46 -18.57
N LEU A 24 -2.20 8.99 -18.07
CA LEU A 24 -2.78 8.58 -16.78
C LEU A 24 -3.14 7.09 -16.73
N LYS A 25 -3.50 6.49 -17.87
CA LYS A 25 -3.76 5.04 -17.97
C LYS A 25 -2.53 4.19 -17.63
N ASN A 26 -1.33 4.69 -17.94
CA ASN A 26 -0.08 3.94 -17.82
C ASN A 26 0.77 4.34 -16.61
N VAL A 27 0.53 5.52 -16.02
CA VAL A 27 1.24 5.93 -14.80
C VAL A 27 0.70 5.16 -13.60
N GLU A 28 1.61 4.47 -12.92
CA GLU A 28 1.32 3.78 -11.67
C GLU A 28 0.93 4.77 -10.56
N TYR A 29 -0.13 4.42 -9.85
CA TYR A 29 -0.55 5.07 -8.62
C TYR A 29 0.16 4.42 -7.43
N LYS A 30 0.89 5.23 -6.66
CA LYS A 30 1.56 4.81 -5.44
C LYS A 30 0.72 5.24 -4.22
N PRO A 31 0.06 4.31 -3.50
CA PRO A 31 -0.79 4.66 -2.37
C PRO A 31 0.06 5.05 -1.16
N LYS A 32 0.10 6.34 -0.80
CA LYS A 32 0.99 6.84 0.27
C LYS A 32 0.66 6.25 1.64
N ASP A 33 -0.59 6.36 2.07
CA ASP A 33 -1.02 6.00 3.43
C ASP A 33 -0.71 4.54 3.82
N PRO A 34 -1.05 3.51 3.01
CA PRO A 34 -0.72 2.12 3.39
C PRO A 34 0.79 1.86 3.36
N LEU A 35 1.55 2.49 2.47
CA LEU A 35 3.01 2.33 2.43
C LEU A 35 3.67 2.96 3.67
N GLU A 36 3.22 4.14 4.08
CA GLU A 36 3.72 4.82 5.29
C GLU A 36 3.37 4.02 6.55
N LEU A 37 2.14 3.52 6.65
CA LEU A 37 1.71 2.70 7.78
C LEU A 37 2.52 1.40 7.88
N ALA A 38 2.77 0.72 6.75
CA ALA A 38 3.58 -0.51 6.74
C ALA A 38 5.03 -0.23 7.19
N ASN A 39 5.64 0.84 6.69
CA ASN A 39 7.00 1.25 7.08
C ASN A 39 7.08 1.56 8.58
N ARG A 40 6.11 2.33 9.10
CA ARG A 40 6.05 2.66 10.52
C ARG A 40 5.86 1.40 11.36
N PHE A 41 4.96 0.51 10.96
CA PHE A 41 4.72 -0.75 11.65
C PHE A 41 5.98 -1.61 11.70
N LEU A 42 6.68 -1.81 10.57
CA LEU A 42 7.94 -2.57 10.52
C LEU A 42 9.00 -1.96 11.44
N ASN A 43 9.16 -0.63 11.42
CA ASN A 43 10.09 0.07 12.32
C ASN A 43 9.74 -0.15 13.80
N LEU A 44 8.47 -0.12 14.17
CA LEU A 44 8.02 -0.38 15.54
C LEU A 44 8.31 -1.82 15.97
N LEU A 45 8.14 -2.79 15.08
CA LEU A 45 8.50 -4.18 15.35
C LEU A 45 10.00 -4.36 15.63
N ILE A 46 10.85 -3.68 14.85
CA ILE A 46 12.31 -3.76 14.96
C ILE A 46 12.80 -3.04 16.21
N THR A 47 12.24 -1.87 16.51
CA THR A 47 12.55 -1.08 17.72
C THR A 47 11.87 -1.61 18.99
N LYS A 48 11.14 -2.74 18.88
CA LYS A 48 10.44 -3.42 19.99
C LYS A 48 9.37 -2.57 20.69
N ASN A 49 8.87 -1.51 20.03
CA ASN A 49 7.72 -0.75 20.50
C ASN A 49 6.42 -1.47 20.10
N LEU A 50 6.16 -2.60 20.76
CA LEU A 50 5.12 -3.55 20.35
C LEU A 50 3.71 -3.06 20.67
N GLU A 51 3.53 -2.26 21.72
CA GLU A 51 2.21 -1.69 22.08
C GLU A 51 1.71 -0.75 20.98
N GLU A 52 2.58 0.15 20.51
CA GLU A 52 2.25 1.04 19.41
C GLU A 52 2.04 0.26 18.11
N ALA A 53 2.88 -0.74 17.82
CA ALA A 53 2.70 -1.61 16.65
C ALA A 53 1.34 -2.33 16.69
N TYR A 54 0.95 -2.84 17.86
CA TYR A 54 -0.31 -3.52 18.06
C TYR A 54 -1.52 -2.60 17.79
N SER A 55 -1.42 -1.30 18.10
CA SER A 55 -2.48 -0.32 17.80
C SER A 55 -2.79 -0.14 16.30
N PHE A 56 -1.84 -0.50 15.42
CA PHE A 56 -2.04 -0.52 13.97
C PHE A 56 -2.70 -1.80 13.47
N THR A 57 -2.84 -2.82 14.31
CA THR A 57 -3.57 -4.03 13.95
C THR A 57 -5.07 -3.82 14.03
N ASN A 58 -5.82 -4.71 13.38
CA ASN A 58 -7.27 -4.80 13.56
C ASN A 58 -7.57 -5.89 14.58
N GLU A 59 -8.31 -5.56 15.65
CA GLU A 59 -8.69 -6.49 16.73
C GLU A 59 -9.37 -7.77 16.21
N ASN A 60 -10.03 -7.69 15.04
CA ASN A 60 -10.71 -8.83 14.41
C ASN A 60 -9.84 -9.63 13.43
N ALA A 61 -8.56 -9.27 13.26
CA ALA A 61 -7.63 -9.96 12.39
C ALA A 61 -6.78 -10.97 13.17
N ILE A 62 -6.19 -11.93 12.45
CA ILE A 62 -5.36 -13.03 13.00
C ILE A 62 -4.27 -12.52 13.95
N VAL A 63 -3.77 -11.31 13.70
CA VAL A 63 -2.67 -10.68 14.45
C VAL A 63 -3.13 -9.68 15.51
N GLY A 64 -4.42 -9.32 15.55
CA GLY A 64 -4.96 -8.31 16.47
C GLY A 64 -5.84 -8.86 17.59
N THR A 65 -6.13 -10.16 17.62
CA THR A 65 -7.04 -10.78 18.60
C THR A 65 -6.59 -10.64 20.06
N SER A 66 -5.28 -10.64 20.33
CA SER A 66 -4.74 -10.30 21.65
C SER A 66 -3.30 -9.82 21.54
N PHE A 67 -2.90 -8.96 22.48
CA PHE A 67 -1.52 -8.48 22.55
C PHE A 67 -0.51 -9.60 22.78
N GLU A 68 -0.84 -10.58 23.63
CA GLU A 68 0.04 -11.73 23.88
C GLU A 68 0.22 -12.59 22.60
N GLY A 69 -0.86 -12.81 21.85
CA GLY A 69 -0.81 -13.53 20.56
C GLY A 69 0.02 -12.78 19.52
N PHE A 70 -0.10 -11.46 19.49
CA PHE A 70 0.70 -10.58 18.66
C PHE A 70 2.19 -10.70 19.00
N GLN A 71 2.58 -10.61 20.27
CA GLN A 71 3.97 -10.75 20.72
C GLN A 71 4.57 -12.10 20.29
N LYS A 72 3.86 -13.21 20.53
CA LYS A 72 4.30 -14.55 20.10
C LYS A 72 4.55 -14.64 18.60
N LYS A 73 3.72 -13.95 17.81
CA LYS A 73 3.88 -13.90 16.35
C LYS A 73 5.08 -13.04 15.95
N VAL A 74 5.28 -11.89 16.57
CA VAL A 74 6.48 -11.05 16.33
C VAL A 74 7.74 -11.86 16.58
N ASP A 75 7.81 -12.57 17.71
CA ASP A 75 8.95 -13.42 18.04
C ASP A 75 9.15 -14.57 17.05
N LYS A 76 8.05 -15.12 16.51
CA LYS A 76 8.11 -16.18 15.50
C LYS A 76 8.62 -15.68 14.14
N GLU A 77 8.13 -14.53 13.68
CA GLU A 77 8.36 -14.04 12.31
C GLU A 77 9.64 -13.18 12.17
N ILE A 78 10.03 -12.47 13.22
CA ILE A 78 11.25 -11.64 13.25
C ILE A 78 12.38 -12.35 14.03
N GLY A 79 12.04 -13.21 14.98
CA GLY A 79 13.03 -13.91 15.80
C GLY A 79 13.77 -13.00 16.77
N LYS A 80 14.95 -13.48 17.20
CA LYS A 80 15.93 -12.74 18.03
C LYS A 80 16.98 -11.99 17.19
N GLY A 81 16.85 -12.02 15.86
CA GLY A 81 17.79 -11.35 14.96
C GLY A 81 17.70 -9.84 15.11
N ASP A 82 18.86 -9.16 15.10
CA ASP A 82 18.91 -7.71 15.05
C ASP A 82 18.76 -7.24 13.60
N LEU A 83 17.54 -6.83 13.23
CA LEU A 83 17.24 -6.26 11.92
C LEU A 83 17.52 -4.75 11.83
N SER A 84 18.03 -4.11 12.90
CA SER A 84 18.23 -2.65 12.93
C SER A 84 19.25 -2.13 11.91
N ARG A 85 20.12 -3.02 11.40
CA ARG A 85 21.14 -2.71 10.39
C ARG A 85 20.76 -3.13 8.98
N CYS A 86 19.59 -3.74 8.80
CA CYS A 86 19.11 -4.18 7.50
C CYS A 86 18.53 -3.00 6.70
N ASP A 87 18.48 -3.14 5.38
CA ASP A 87 17.65 -2.27 4.56
C ASP A 87 16.16 -2.59 4.82
N LEU A 88 15.40 -1.57 5.17
CA LEU A 88 13.95 -1.66 5.44
C LEU A 88 13.13 -0.99 4.34
N SER A 89 13.75 -0.77 3.18
CA SER A 89 13.06 -0.26 2.00
C SER A 89 12.04 -1.27 1.47
N ILE A 90 10.96 -0.74 0.89
CA ILE A 90 9.91 -1.55 0.27
C ILE A 90 10.47 -2.16 -1.02
N SER A 91 10.45 -3.48 -1.13
CA SER A 91 10.92 -4.20 -2.33
C SER A 91 9.83 -4.28 -3.39
N ASP A 92 8.58 -4.55 -3.01
CA ASP A 92 7.42 -4.52 -3.89
C ASP A 92 6.11 -4.26 -3.12
N TYR A 93 5.03 -3.99 -3.84
CA TYR A 93 3.69 -3.97 -3.27
C TYR A 93 2.64 -4.37 -4.32
N TYR A 94 1.53 -4.92 -3.84
CA TYR A 94 0.43 -5.34 -4.70
C TYR A 94 -0.93 -5.29 -3.99
N PRO A 95 -2.02 -5.11 -4.75
CA PRO A 95 -2.06 -4.94 -6.20
C PRO A 95 -1.61 -3.56 -6.68
N LYS A 96 -0.86 -3.52 -7.79
CA LYS A 96 -0.53 -2.27 -8.48
C LYS A 96 -1.74 -1.74 -9.23
N GLN A 97 -1.94 -0.43 -9.19
CA GLN A 97 -2.99 0.26 -9.93
C GLN A 97 -2.40 1.44 -10.69
N SER A 98 -3.01 1.82 -11.81
CA SER A 98 -2.72 3.10 -12.47
C SER A 98 -3.78 4.15 -12.14
N TYR A 99 -3.46 5.42 -12.33
CA TYR A 99 -4.42 6.51 -12.16
C TYR A 99 -5.66 6.33 -13.06
N GLY A 100 -5.46 5.86 -14.30
CA GLY A 100 -6.56 5.59 -15.23
C GLY A 100 -7.43 4.41 -14.78
N ASN A 101 -6.86 3.37 -14.18
CA ASN A 101 -7.65 2.27 -13.59
C ASN A 101 -8.49 2.75 -12.40
N ARG A 102 -7.94 3.62 -11.55
CA ARG A 102 -8.70 4.25 -10.45
C ARG A 102 -9.81 5.14 -10.97
N LEU A 103 -9.55 5.97 -11.98
CA LEU A 103 -10.57 6.82 -12.61
C LEU A 103 -11.71 5.99 -13.22
N ARG A 104 -11.37 4.90 -13.92
CA ARG A 104 -12.36 3.96 -14.48
C ARG A 104 -13.22 3.33 -13.38
N ARG A 105 -12.62 2.93 -12.25
CA ARG A 105 -13.36 2.38 -11.09
C ARG A 105 -14.32 3.42 -10.50
N LEU A 106 -13.85 4.66 -10.32
CA LEU A 106 -14.67 5.77 -9.84
C LEU A 106 -15.87 6.01 -10.76
N TRP A 107 -15.64 6.06 -12.07
CA TRP A 107 -16.70 6.22 -13.08
C TRP A 107 -17.74 5.09 -13.00
N ASN A 108 -17.28 3.87 -12.79
CA ASN A 108 -18.13 2.68 -12.67
C ASN A 108 -18.69 2.47 -11.26
N ARG A 109 -18.54 3.43 -10.33
CA ARG A 109 -18.95 3.31 -8.92
C ARG A 109 -18.40 2.07 -8.21
N SER A 110 -17.25 1.58 -8.67
CA SER A 110 -16.53 0.47 -8.07
C SER A 110 -15.55 1.00 -7.02
N PRO A 111 -15.23 0.24 -5.96
CA PRO A 111 -14.21 0.63 -4.99
C PRO A 111 -12.87 0.95 -5.67
N THR A 112 -12.37 2.16 -5.46
CA THR A 112 -11.05 2.60 -5.97
C THR A 112 -9.93 1.94 -5.20
N GLU A 113 -10.09 1.87 -3.89
CA GLU A 113 -9.22 1.10 -3.02
C GLU A 113 -9.53 -0.40 -3.13
N VAL A 114 -8.52 -1.19 -2.82
CA VAL A 114 -8.56 -2.66 -2.91
C VAL A 114 -8.75 -3.26 -1.53
N ASP A 115 -9.45 -4.40 -1.47
CA ASP A 115 -9.81 -5.05 -0.19
C ASP A 115 -8.60 -5.53 0.63
N GLN A 116 -7.47 -5.77 -0.02
CA GLN A 116 -6.22 -6.10 0.65
C GLN A 116 -5.05 -5.54 -0.13
N PHE A 117 -4.10 -4.97 0.61
CA PHE A 117 -2.87 -4.40 0.08
C PHE A 117 -1.69 -5.05 0.78
N ASN A 118 -0.79 -5.66 0.02
CA ASN A 118 0.37 -6.35 0.54
C ASN A 118 1.62 -5.57 0.17
N ILE A 119 2.50 -5.40 1.13
CA ILE A 119 3.80 -4.73 0.98
C ILE A 119 4.86 -5.78 1.30
N GLU A 120 5.82 -5.92 0.39
CA GLU A 120 6.96 -6.79 0.53
C GLU A 120 8.19 -5.98 0.94
N TYR A 121 8.97 -6.59 1.83
CA TYR A 121 10.26 -6.13 2.30
C TYR A 121 11.25 -7.26 2.17
N ASP A 122 12.54 -6.90 2.10
CA ASP A 122 13.62 -7.88 2.08
C ASP A 122 14.75 -7.53 3.07
N PRO A 123 14.43 -7.41 4.38
CA PRO A 123 15.43 -7.07 5.39
C PRO A 123 16.51 -8.14 5.45
N CYS A 124 17.73 -7.78 5.06
CA CYS A 124 18.89 -8.67 5.05
C CYS A 124 18.69 -9.96 4.22
N GLY A 125 17.91 -9.90 3.13
CA GLY A 125 17.67 -11.06 2.26
C GLY A 125 16.63 -12.05 2.80
N ILE A 126 15.78 -11.61 3.74
CA ILE A 126 14.68 -12.38 4.30
C ILE A 126 13.37 -11.77 3.80
N PRO A 127 12.65 -12.43 2.86
CA PRO A 127 11.36 -11.92 2.39
C PRO A 127 10.35 -11.81 3.53
N PHE A 128 9.79 -10.61 3.69
CA PHE A 128 8.85 -10.29 4.75
C PHE A 128 7.67 -9.49 4.20
N ARG A 129 6.47 -9.99 4.46
CA ARG A 129 5.22 -9.42 3.97
C ARG A 129 4.44 -8.76 5.09
N ILE A 130 3.91 -7.57 4.82
CA ILE A 130 2.86 -6.93 5.63
C ILE A 130 1.59 -6.84 4.79
N SER A 131 0.49 -7.39 5.31
CA SER A 131 -0.84 -7.32 4.68
C SER A 131 -1.71 -6.32 5.43
N LEU A 132 -2.26 -5.37 4.67
CA LEU A 132 -3.15 -4.31 5.14
C LEU A 132 -4.55 -4.46 4.55
N ARG A 133 -5.55 -3.99 5.29
CA ARG A 133 -6.93 -3.87 4.84
C ARG A 133 -7.57 -2.61 5.42
N LEU A 134 -8.45 -1.98 4.65
CA LEU A 134 -9.29 -0.90 5.14
C LEU A 134 -10.35 -1.45 6.10
N ASN A 135 -10.47 -0.83 7.27
CA ASN A 135 -11.59 -1.08 8.17
C ASN A 135 -12.87 -0.36 7.68
N ARG A 136 -13.98 -0.53 8.41
CA ARG A 136 -15.27 0.12 8.06
C ARG A 136 -15.22 1.65 8.13
N ASN A 137 -14.24 2.21 8.84
CA ASN A 137 -14.03 3.66 8.99
C ASN A 137 -13.13 4.22 7.87
N GLY A 138 -12.64 3.38 6.95
CA GLY A 138 -11.72 3.80 5.88
C GLY A 138 -10.27 3.95 6.34
N GLU A 139 -9.89 3.36 7.47
CA GLU A 139 -8.52 3.38 7.97
C GLU A 139 -7.79 2.08 7.59
N TRP A 140 -6.55 2.20 7.13
CA TRP A 140 -5.69 1.05 6.91
C TRP A 140 -5.28 0.42 8.23
N LYS A 141 -5.43 -0.90 8.34
CA LYS A 141 -5.00 -1.69 9.49
C LYS A 141 -4.21 -2.90 9.04
N VAL A 142 -3.21 -3.28 9.84
CA VAL A 142 -2.45 -4.52 9.65
C VAL A 142 -3.33 -5.71 9.99
N VAL A 143 -3.52 -6.60 9.03
CA VAL A 143 -4.31 -7.83 9.19
C VAL A 143 -3.45 -9.08 9.25
N ASN A 144 -2.24 -9.03 8.68
CA ASN A 144 -1.24 -10.09 8.79
C ASN A 144 0.16 -9.53 8.57
N PHE A 145 1.16 -10.23 9.07
CA PHE A 145 2.56 -10.07 8.69
C PHE A 145 3.26 -11.42 8.83
N GLN A 146 4.23 -11.72 7.97
CA GLN A 146 4.96 -12.98 8.01
C GLN A 146 6.25 -12.92 7.20
N SER A 147 7.26 -13.65 7.66
CA SER A 147 8.37 -14.08 6.83
C SER A 147 7.89 -15.17 5.85
N HIS A 148 8.48 -15.25 4.67
CA HIS A 148 8.19 -16.33 3.72
C HIS A 148 9.41 -16.70 2.89
N ALA A 149 9.37 -17.88 2.28
CA ALA A 149 10.30 -18.23 1.20
C ALA A 149 9.87 -17.53 -0.09
N GLU A 150 10.83 -17.28 -0.99
CA GLU A 150 10.56 -16.80 -2.36
C GLU A 150 9.74 -17.81 -3.18
#